data_AF-A0ABD6Y386-F1
#
_entry.id   AF-A0ABD6Y386-F1
#
_cell.length_a   1.000
_cell.length_b   1.000
_cell.length_c   1.000
_cell.angle_alpha   90.00
_cell.angle_beta   90.00
_cell.angle_gamma   90.00
#
_symmetry.space_group_name_H-M   'P 1'
#
loop_
_entity.id
_entity.type
_entity.pdbx_description
1 polymer ?
#
loop_
_entity_poly.entity_id
_entity_poly.type
_entity_poly.pdbx_seq_one_letter_code
_entity_poly.pdbx_strand_id
1 'polypeptide(L)'
;IVLNIHHKTDEAVNCQLDQWLAKLPRHFVKSITFDNGKEFAGWREIANKYDLHTYFAEVGAPNQRGLNENNNGILRRDGLSKKLDFRHLPNELVTQLMHRRNNIPRKSLNYRTPLEVFMSYVTEEQLSTFF
;
A
#
# COMPACT_ATOMS: atom_id res chain seq x y z
N ILE A 1 0.09 0.40 3.44
CA ILE A 1 -0.81 1.19 2.56
C ILE A 1 -1.86 0.24 2.01
N VAL A 2 -3.12 0.67 1.88
CA VAL A 2 -4.19 -0.08 1.21
C VAL A 2 -4.86 0.90 0.26
N LEU A 3 -4.96 0.54 -1.02
CA LEU A 3 -5.64 1.34 -2.02
C LEU A 3 -6.95 0.65 -2.37
N ASN A 4 -8.06 1.38 -2.30
CA ASN A 4 -9.38 0.85 -2.63
C ASN A 4 -9.59 0.99 -4.15
N ILE A 5 -9.67 -0.13 -4.85
CA ILE A 5 -9.77 -0.18 -6.31
C ILE A 5 -10.98 -1.04 -6.68
N HIS A 6 -11.92 -0.45 -7.42
CA HIS A 6 -13.20 -1.09 -7.75
C HIS A 6 -13.14 -2.02 -8.97
N HIS A 7 -12.14 -1.84 -9.82
CA HIS A 7 -11.94 -2.62 -11.04
C HIS A 7 -10.55 -3.25 -11.05
N LYS A 8 -10.49 -4.57 -11.23
CA LYS A 8 -9.24 -5.31 -11.27
C LYS A 8 -8.60 -5.25 -12.68
N THR A 9 -8.38 -4.05 -13.20
CA THR A 9 -7.66 -3.81 -14.46
C THR A 9 -6.39 -3.03 -14.19
N ASP A 10 -5.41 -3.11 -15.09
CA ASP A 10 -4.15 -2.40 -14.95
C ASP A 10 -4.33 -0.89 -15.03
N GLU A 11 -5.26 -0.38 -15.85
CA GLU A 11 -5.54 1.06 -15.92
C GLU A 11 -6.10 1.58 -14.59
N ALA A 12 -7.02 0.83 -13.96
CA ALA A 12 -7.60 1.23 -12.68
C ALA A 12 -6.57 1.20 -11.54
N VAL A 13 -5.69 0.18 -11.51
CA VAL A 13 -4.59 0.10 -10.54
C VAL A 13 -3.60 1.24 -10.75
N ASN A 14 -3.15 1.49 -11.98
CA ASN A 14 -2.20 2.54 -12.28
C ASN A 14 -2.77 3.92 -11.96
N CYS A 15 -4.01 4.21 -12.33
CA CYS A 15 -4.67 5.48 -12.00
C CYS A 15 -4.71 5.71 -10.49
N GLN A 16 -5.07 4.70 -9.70
CA GLN A 16 -5.13 4.83 -8.25
C GLN A 16 -3.74 4.97 -7.62
N LEU A 17 -2.74 4.26 -8.15
CA LEU A 17 -1.36 4.33 -7.70
C LEU A 17 -0.74 5.71 -8.02
N ASP A 18 -1.02 6.25 -9.21
CA ASP A 18 -0.63 7.58 -9.65
C ASP A 18 -1.20 8.67 -8.73
N GLN A 19 -2.50 8.63 -8.47
CA GLN A 19 -3.16 9.56 -7.56
C GLN A 19 -2.61 9.51 -6.14
N TRP A 20 -2.18 8.32 -5.68
CA TRP A 20 -1.59 8.16 -4.37
C TRP A 20 -0.14 8.68 -4.33
N LEU A 21 0.69 8.32 -5.30
CA LEU A 21 2.08 8.77 -5.41
C LEU A 21 2.20 10.28 -5.64
N ALA A 22 1.27 10.88 -6.39
CA ALA A 22 1.23 12.32 -6.63
C ALA A 22 1.05 13.17 -5.36
N LYS A 23 0.54 12.56 -4.28
CA LYS A 23 0.36 13.22 -2.97
C LYS A 23 1.61 13.14 -2.09
N LEU A 24 2.64 12.44 -2.55
CA LEU A 24 3.88 12.25 -1.79
C LEU A 24 4.97 13.16 -2.38
N PRO A 25 5.93 13.61 -1.55
CA PRO A 25 7.12 14.29 -2.01
C PRO A 25 7.86 13.44 -3.03
N ARG A 26 8.58 14.10 -3.96
CA ARG A 26 9.40 13.37 -4.93
C ARG A 26 10.43 12.49 -4.22
N HIS A 27 10.67 11.33 -4.80
CA HIS A 27 11.61 10.32 -4.29
C HIS A 27 11.32 9.86 -2.84
N PHE A 28 10.12 10.10 -2.32
CA PHE A 28 9.72 9.63 -0.99
C PHE A 28 9.58 8.10 -0.96
N VAL A 29 8.93 7.55 -1.99
CA VAL A 29 8.96 6.12 -2.27
C VAL A 29 10.19 5.85 -3.14
N LYS A 30 10.97 4.81 -2.83
CA LYS A 30 12.16 4.42 -3.62
C LYS A 30 11.90 3.21 -4.51
N SER A 31 11.03 2.32 -4.06
CA SER A 31 10.71 1.11 -4.79
C SER A 31 9.35 0.53 -4.46
N ILE A 32 8.78 -0.23 -5.39
CA ILE A 32 7.56 -1.01 -5.20
C ILE A 32 7.81 -2.47 -5.57
N THR A 33 7.35 -3.41 -4.74
CA THR A 33 7.41 -4.85 -5.02
C THR A 33 6.02 -5.37 -5.39
N PHE A 34 5.86 -5.80 -6.63
CA PHE A 34 4.63 -6.36 -7.18
C PHE A 34 4.59 -7.89 -7.06
N ASP A 35 3.39 -8.45 -7.19
CA ASP A 35 3.23 -9.85 -7.59
C ASP A 35 3.06 -9.92 -9.12
N ASN A 36 2.96 -11.14 -9.66
CA ASN A 36 2.82 -11.36 -11.09
C ASN A 36 1.35 -11.25 -11.58
N GLY A 37 0.51 -10.47 -10.88
CA GLY A 37 -0.85 -10.16 -11.29
C GLY A 37 -0.89 -9.33 -12.58
N LYS A 38 -1.85 -9.62 -13.46
CA LYS A 38 -2.04 -8.88 -14.73
C LYS A 38 -2.47 -7.44 -14.49
N GLU A 39 -3.12 -7.18 -13.36
CA GLU A 39 -3.50 -5.85 -12.90
C GLU A 39 -2.29 -4.92 -12.63
N PHE A 40 -1.07 -5.45 -12.64
CA PHE A 40 0.16 -4.66 -12.50
C PHE A 40 0.91 -4.49 -13.83
N ALA A 41 0.31 -4.80 -14.98
CA ALA A 41 0.99 -4.79 -16.28
C ALA A 41 1.60 -3.42 -16.63
N GLY A 42 0.95 -2.30 -16.30
CA GLY A 42 1.49 -0.97 -16.56
C GLY A 42 2.46 -0.41 -15.50
N TRP A 43 3.08 -1.27 -14.68
CA TRP A 43 4.08 -0.87 -13.67
C TRP A 43 5.20 0.03 -14.22
N ARG A 44 5.58 -0.14 -15.50
CA ARG A 44 6.65 0.64 -16.17
C ARG A 44 6.32 2.12 -16.24
N GLU A 45 5.06 2.46 -16.48
CA GLU A 45 4.62 3.86 -16.60
C GLU A 45 4.79 4.57 -15.26
N ILE A 46 4.36 3.93 -14.18
CA ILE A 46 4.53 4.43 -12.81
C ILE A 46 6.01 4.52 -12.43
N ALA A 47 6.79 3.48 -12.74
CA ALA A 47 8.23 3.46 -12.45
C ALA A 47 8.95 4.64 -13.10
N ASN A 48 8.68 4.89 -14.38
CA ASN A 48 9.29 5.99 -15.13
C ASN A 48 8.80 7.36 -14.66
N LYS A 49 7.50 7.51 -14.36
CA LYS A 49 6.92 8.80 -13.96
C LYS A 49 7.44 9.29 -12.62
N TYR A 50 7.67 8.38 -11.67
CA TYR A 50 8.06 8.70 -10.30
C TYR A 50 9.51 8.36 -9.95
N ASP A 51 10.30 7.89 -10.93
CA ASP A 51 11.69 7.46 -10.75
C ASP A 51 11.84 6.42 -9.63
N LEU A 52 11.11 5.30 -9.79
CA LEU A 52 11.00 4.23 -8.79
C LEU A 52 11.62 2.93 -9.32
N HIS A 53 12.31 2.21 -8.45
CA HIS A 53 12.67 0.82 -8.73
C HIS A 53 11.45 -0.10 -8.55
N THR A 54 11.35 -1.13 -9.39
CA THR A 54 10.27 -2.12 -9.31
C THR A 54 10.82 -3.52 -9.19
N TYR A 55 10.28 -4.29 -8.27
CA TYR A 55 10.64 -5.69 -8.04
C TYR A 55 9.41 -6.58 -8.20
N PHE A 56 9.62 -7.85 -8.57
CA PHE A 56 8.56 -8.84 -8.69
C PHE A 56 8.89 -10.04 -7.81
N ALA A 57 7.88 -10.56 -7.12
CA ALA A 57 8.01 -11.86 -6.47
C ALA A 57 8.14 -12.98 -7.51
N GLU A 58 8.91 -14.01 -7.20
CA GLU A 58 9.02 -15.22 -8.01
C GLU A 58 7.66 -15.90 -8.18
N VAL A 59 7.50 -16.60 -9.31
CA VAL A 59 6.27 -17.35 -9.60
C VAL A 59 6.06 -18.43 -8.54
N GLY A 60 4.90 -18.42 -7.90
CA GLY A 60 4.57 -19.38 -6.84
C GLY A 60 5.25 -19.12 -5.49
N ALA A 61 5.87 -17.95 -5.29
CA ALA A 61 6.59 -17.62 -4.06
C ALA A 61 5.91 -16.49 -3.25
N PRO A 62 4.67 -16.68 -2.73
CA PRO A 62 3.99 -15.65 -1.93
C PRO A 62 4.73 -15.28 -0.64
N ASN A 63 5.61 -16.17 -0.14
CA ASN A 63 6.46 -15.94 1.02
C ASN A 63 7.46 -14.79 0.84
N GLN A 64 7.87 -14.47 -0.40
CA GLN A 64 8.69 -13.28 -0.68
C GLN A 64 7.94 -11.96 -0.38
N ARG A 65 6.63 -12.05 -0.15
CA ARG A 65 5.74 -10.97 0.29
C ARG A 65 5.02 -11.32 1.59
N GLY A 66 5.67 -12.08 2.49
CA GLY A 66 5.04 -12.57 3.72
C GLY A 66 4.35 -11.49 4.57
N LEU A 67 4.91 -10.27 4.61
CA LEU A 67 4.28 -9.15 5.31
C LEU A 67 2.97 -8.69 4.67
N ASN A 68 2.89 -8.68 3.33
CA ASN A 68 1.67 -8.31 2.60
C ASN A 68 0.58 -9.35 2.85
N GLU A 69 0.90 -10.64 2.80
CA GLU A 69 -0.06 -11.72 3.06
C GLU A 69 -0.57 -11.69 4.50
N ASN A 70 0.31 -11.45 5.48
CA ASN A 70 -0.09 -11.27 6.87
C ASN A 70 -1.03 -10.07 7.05
N ASN A 71 -0.71 -8.92 6.43
CA ASN A 71 -1.58 -7.74 6.47
C ASN A 71 -2.95 -8.02 5.80
N ASN A 72 -2.99 -8.74 4.69
CA ASN A 72 -4.24 -9.15 4.04
C ASN A 72 -5.10 -10.03 4.96
N GLY A 73 -4.49 -10.98 5.68
CA GLY A 73 -5.18 -11.80 6.67
C GLY A 73 -5.75 -10.99 7.84
N ILE A 74 -5.01 -9.99 8.29
CA ILE A 74 -5.45 -9.04 9.31
C ILE A 74 -6.66 -8.23 8.84
N LEU A 75 -6.60 -7.63 7.65
CA LEU A 75 -7.71 -6.82 7.11
C LEU A 75 -9.00 -7.63 6.97
N ARG A 76 -8.88 -8.92 6.63
CA ARG A 76 -10.02 -9.86 6.58
C ARG A 76 -10.67 -10.10 7.94
N ARG A 77 -9.87 -10.14 9.02
CA ARG A 77 -10.37 -10.28 10.40
C ARG A 77 -11.02 -8.99 10.89
N ASP A 78 -10.55 -7.85 10.42
CA ASP A 78 -10.98 -6.53 10.90
C ASP A 78 -12.19 -5.95 10.13
N GLY A 79 -12.77 -6.70 9.19
CA GLY A 79 -14.05 -6.33 8.55
C GLY A 79 -14.10 -6.56 7.04
N LEU A 80 -12.96 -6.71 6.36
CA LEU A 80 -12.92 -6.99 4.92
C LEU A 80 -13.02 -8.50 4.67
N SER A 81 -14.10 -9.11 5.16
CA SER A 81 -14.30 -10.56 5.06
C SER A 81 -14.36 -11.00 3.59
N LYS A 82 -14.01 -12.27 3.32
CA LYS A 82 -14.04 -12.82 1.94
C LYS A 82 -15.43 -12.80 1.29
N LYS A 83 -16.50 -12.71 2.09
CA LYS A 83 -17.89 -12.69 1.60
C LYS A 83 -18.36 -11.28 1.24
N LEU A 84 -17.61 -10.24 1.62
CA LEU A 84 -17.95 -8.87 1.33
C LEU A 84 -17.61 -8.54 -0.13
N ASP A 85 -18.53 -7.88 -0.82
CA ASP A 85 -18.28 -7.40 -2.17
C ASP A 85 -17.42 -6.13 -2.14
N PHE A 86 -16.19 -6.23 -2.65
CA PHE A 86 -15.26 -5.10 -2.69
C PHE A 86 -15.52 -4.13 -3.85
N ARG A 87 -16.37 -4.48 -4.83
CA ARG A 87 -16.65 -3.64 -6.00
C ARG A 87 -17.27 -2.29 -5.63
N HIS A 88 -17.96 -2.21 -4.49
CA HIS A 88 -18.64 -1.00 -4.02
C HIS A 88 -18.23 -0.60 -2.60
N LEU A 89 -17.02 -0.97 -2.17
CA LEU A 89 -16.55 -0.70 -0.83
C LEU A 89 -16.33 0.82 -0.62
N PRO A 90 -16.91 1.45 0.42
CA PRO A 90 -16.68 2.87 0.66
C PRO A 90 -15.21 3.19 0.96
N ASN A 91 -14.67 4.24 0.33
CA ASN A 91 -13.30 4.71 0.60
C ASN A 91 -13.08 5.07 2.07
N GLU A 92 -14.12 5.61 2.72
CA GLU A 92 -14.09 5.96 4.12
C GLU A 92 -13.84 4.73 5.01
N LEU A 93 -14.50 3.61 4.73
CA LEU A 93 -14.30 2.37 5.48
C LEU A 93 -12.85 1.89 5.38
N VAL A 94 -12.27 1.90 4.17
CA VAL A 94 -10.87 1.51 3.97
C VAL A 94 -9.92 2.45 4.71
N THR A 95 -10.20 3.75 4.69
CA THR A 95 -9.41 4.77 5.39
C THR A 95 -9.47 4.60 6.90
N GLN A 96 -10.66 4.39 7.47
CA GLN A 96 -10.86 4.13 8.89
C GLN A 96 -10.13 2.85 9.33
N LEU A 97 -10.22 1.77 8.54
CA LEU A 97 -9.48 0.54 8.80
C LEU A 97 -7.96 0.75 8.78
N MET A 98 -7.44 1.46 7.77
CA MET A 98 -6.02 1.79 7.70
C MET A 98 -5.57 2.63 8.90
N HIS A 99 -6.32 3.68 9.25
CA HIS A 99 -6.02 4.55 10.38
C HIS A 99 -5.96 3.74 11.68
N ARG A 100 -6.97 2.90 11.92
CA ARG A 100 -6.97 1.98 13.07
C ARG A 100 -5.75 1.08 13.07
N ARG A 101 -5.46 0.37 11.97
CA ARG A 101 -4.33 -0.58 11.89
C ARG A 101 -2.97 0.08 12.08
N ASN A 102 -2.79 1.30 11.58
CA ASN A 102 -1.55 2.04 11.68
C ASN A 102 -1.32 2.63 13.09
N ASN A 103 -2.37 2.72 13.90
CA ASN A 103 -2.33 3.17 15.29
C ASN A 103 -2.37 2.03 16.33
N ILE A 104 -2.36 0.75 15.91
CA ILE A 104 -2.27 -0.38 16.85
C ILE A 104 -0.79 -0.68 17.15
N PRO A 105 -0.36 -0.64 18.43
CA PRO A 105 0.96 -1.07 18.86
C PRO A 105 1.32 -2.50 18.41
N ARG A 106 2.54 -2.71 17.91
CA ARG A 106 3.02 -4.03 17.52
C ARG A 106 4.18 -4.49 18.41
N LYS A 107 4.10 -5.72 18.93
CA LYS A 107 5.21 -6.32 19.70
C LYS A 107 6.52 -6.34 18.91
N SER A 108 6.46 -6.58 17.59
CA SER A 108 7.63 -6.55 16.70
C SER A 108 8.25 -5.17 16.51
N LEU A 109 7.57 -4.10 16.94
CA LEU A 109 8.04 -2.71 16.89
C LEU A 109 8.34 -2.18 18.30
N ASN A 110 8.60 -3.06 19.27
CA ASN A 110 8.76 -2.71 20.68
C ASN A 110 7.55 -1.96 21.24
N TYR A 111 6.34 -2.42 20.89
CA TYR A 111 5.07 -1.82 21.30
C TYR A 111 4.84 -0.38 20.81
N ARG A 112 5.58 0.08 19.79
CA ARG A 112 5.24 1.29 19.03
C ARG A 112 4.23 0.98 17.92
N THR A 113 3.51 2.01 17.50
CA THR A 113 2.59 1.92 16.36
C THR A 113 3.35 1.97 15.03
N PRO A 114 2.85 1.34 13.95
CA PRO A 114 3.41 1.50 12.63
C PRO A 114 3.55 2.96 12.20
N LEU A 115 2.59 3.82 12.56
CA LEU A 115 2.63 5.24 12.26
C LEU A 115 3.79 5.95 12.98
N GLU A 116 3.96 5.72 14.29
CA GLU A 116 5.08 6.29 15.06
C GLU A 116 6.44 5.90 14.46
N VAL A 117 6.62 4.60 14.18
CA VAL A 117 7.87 4.11 13.60
C VAL A 117 8.08 4.69 12.21
N PHE A 118 7.04 4.74 11.37
CA PHE A 118 7.12 5.34 10.05
C PHE A 118 7.53 6.82 10.12
N MET A 119 6.87 7.61 10.96
CA MET A 119 7.18 9.03 11.13
C MET A 119 8.61 9.28 11.64
N SER A 120 9.18 8.36 12.42
CA SER A 120 10.59 8.48 12.85
C SER A 120 11.62 8.37 11.72
N TYR A 121 11.22 7.86 10.55
CA TYR A 121 12.06 7.80 9.35
C TYR A 121 11.76 8.93 8.35
N VAL A 122 10.74 9.74 8.59
CA VAL A 122 10.38 10.86 7.72
C VAL A 122 11.18 12.10 8.16
N THR A 123 11.94 12.68 7.24
CA THR A 123 12.73 13.89 7.51
C THR A 123 11.85 15.15 7.53
N GLU A 124 12.30 16.20 8.23
CA GLU A 124 11.59 17.51 8.24
C GLU A 124 11.45 18.11 6.84
N GLU A 125 12.45 17.94 5.98
CA GLU A 125 12.40 18.34 4.57
C GLU A 125 11.25 17.63 3.84
N GLN A 126 11.12 16.31 4.02
CA GLN A 126 10.02 15.55 3.44
C GLN A 126 8.66 15.96 4.04
N LEU A 127 8.60 16.28 5.33
CA LEU A 127 7.37 16.76 5.98
C LEU A 127 6.92 18.13 5.46
N SER A 128 7.86 19.06 5.24
CA SER A 128 7.55 20.39 4.72
C SER A 128 6.98 20.39 3.30
N THR A 129 7.19 19.32 2.54
CA THR A 129 6.62 19.17 1.19
C THR A 129 5.14 18.70 1.24
N PHE A 130 4.64 18.26 2.40
CA PHE A 130 3.23 17.86 2.57
C PHE A 130 2.31 19.02 2.98
N PHE A 131 2.85 20.15 3.44
CA PHE A 131 2.12 21.33 3.95
C PHE A 131 2.46 22.57 3.13
#